data_AF-A0A3T1DF03-F1
#
_entry.id   AF-A0A3T1DF03-F1
#
_cell.length_a   1.000
_cell.length_b   1.000
_cell.length_c   1.000
_cell.angle_alpha   90.00
_cell.angle_beta   90.00
_cell.angle_gamma   90.00
#
_symmetry.space_group_name_H-M   'P 1'
#
loop_
_entity.id
_entity.type
_entity.pdbx_description
1 polymer ?
#
loop_
_entity_poly.entity_id
_entity_poly.type
_entity_poly.pdbx_seq_one_letter_code
_entity_poly.pdbx_strand_id
1 'polypeptide(L)'
;MLKLLGVSDSVIMEDYLLTNETLGPKADLILEQLDEQLTPLQREHLQDTFIASADYLNAALEAIGSAYPSWEDYFEQELGITAEKRERILELYLE
;
A
#
# COMPACT_ATOMS: atom_id res chain seq x y z
N MET A 1 -6.96 4.30 0.88
CA MET A 1 -7.57 5.63 1.15
C MET A 1 -7.38 6.60 0.00
N LEU A 2 -6.16 6.88 -0.48
CA LEU A 2 -5.94 7.85 -1.58
C LEU A 2 -6.78 7.59 -2.84
N LYS A 3 -6.93 6.32 -3.26
CA LYS A 3 -7.78 5.97 -4.40
C LYS A 3 -9.26 6.31 -4.18
N LEU A 4 -9.77 6.14 -2.96
CA LEU A 4 -11.13 6.51 -2.57
C LEU A 4 -11.36 8.02 -2.69
N LEU A 5 -10.32 8.80 -2.36
CA LEU A 5 -10.28 10.26 -2.47
C LEU A 5 -10.09 10.77 -3.92
N GLY A 6 -10.03 9.87 -4.92
CA GLY A 6 -9.90 10.24 -6.33
C GLY A 6 -8.48 10.61 -6.78
N VAL A 7 -7.46 10.31 -5.96
CA VAL A 7 -6.06 10.55 -6.31
C VAL A 7 -5.63 9.64 -7.47
N SER A 8 -4.81 10.16 -8.39
CA SER A 8 -4.31 9.40 -9.55
C SER A 8 -3.35 8.28 -9.13
N ASP A 9 -3.29 7.21 -9.93
CA ASP A 9 -2.42 6.07 -9.65
C ASP A 9 -0.94 6.46 -9.61
N SER A 10 -0.53 7.47 -10.39
CA SER A 10 0.83 8.01 -10.36
C SER A 10 1.22 8.60 -8.99
N VAL A 11 0.32 9.38 -8.39
CA VAL A 11 0.57 10.03 -7.08
C VAL A 11 0.49 9.00 -5.96
N ILE A 12 -0.42 8.03 -6.07
CA ILE A 12 -0.50 6.91 -5.12
C ILE A 12 0.79 6.07 -5.16
N MET A 13 1.35 5.82 -6.34
CA MET A 13 2.62 5.09 -6.48
C MET A 13 3.79 5.87 -5.86
N GLU A 14 3.84 7.19 -6.07
CA GLU A 14 4.87 8.03 -5.47
C GLU A 14 4.81 8.00 -3.94
N ASP A 15 3.62 8.21 -3.36
CA ASP A 15 3.39 8.12 -1.90
C ASP A 15 3.74 6.73 -1.34
N TYR A 16 3.37 5.67 -2.06
CA TYR A 16 3.69 4.30 -1.66
C TYR A 16 5.21 4.04 -1.63
N LEU A 17 5.95 4.45 -2.67
CA LEU A 17 7.40 4.24 -2.77
C LEU A 17 8.20 5.09 -1.77
N LEU A 18 7.64 6.20 -1.29
CA LEU A 18 8.22 7.00 -0.21
C LEU A 18 8.39 6.20 1.09
N THR A 19 7.67 5.08 1.25
CA THR A 19 7.88 4.13 2.34
C THR A 19 9.33 3.64 2.39
N ASN A 20 9.98 3.42 1.25
CA ASN A 20 11.37 2.93 1.22
C ASN A 20 12.34 3.96 1.80
N GLU A 21 12.09 5.26 1.59
CA GLU A 21 12.92 6.33 2.13
C GLU A 21 12.69 6.54 3.64
N THR A 22 11.44 6.43 4.07
CA THR A 22 11.03 6.73 5.45
C THR A 22 11.20 5.55 6.39
N LEU A 23 11.01 4.32 5.90
CA LEU A 23 11.09 3.08 6.68
C LEU A 23 12.47 2.42 6.59
N GLY A 24 13.24 2.67 5.52
CA GLY A 24 14.56 2.08 5.28
C GLY A 24 15.48 2.10 6.52
N PRO A 25 15.70 3.26 7.18
CA PRO A 25 16.56 3.33 8.36
C PRO A 25 16.10 2.46 9.54
N LYS A 26 14.78 2.26 9.70
CA LYS A 26 14.23 1.40 10.75
C LYS A 26 14.34 -0.07 10.37
N ALA A 27 14.16 -0.41 9.09
CA ALA A 27 14.35 -1.76 8.57
C ALA A 27 15.81 -2.21 8.76
N ASP A 28 16.77 -1.35 8.42
CA ASP A 28 18.20 -1.60 8.62
C ASP A 28 18.53 -1.89 10.09
N LEU A 29 18.00 -1.07 11.02
CA LEU A 29 18.18 -1.29 12.46
C LEU A 29 17.68 -2.67 12.91
N ILE A 30 16.53 -3.12 12.41
CA ILE A 30 15.95 -4.43 12.75
C ILE A 30 16.80 -5.56 12.16
N LEU A 31 17.26 -5.41 10.92
CA LEU A 31 18.13 -6.39 10.25
C LEU A 31 19.48 -6.53 10.94
N GLU A 32 20.05 -5.43 11.43
CA GLU A 32 21.28 -5.43 12.23
C GLU A 32 21.09 -6.11 13.59
N GLN A 33 19.99 -5.82 14.29
CA GLN A 33 19.69 -6.42 15.60
C GLN A 33 19.52 -7.95 15.54
N LEU A 34 19.11 -8.47 14.38
CA LEU A 34 18.84 -9.89 14.18
C LEU A 34 19.96 -10.59 13.39
N ASP A 35 21.02 -9.90 12.97
CA ASP A 35 21.99 -10.42 12.00
C ASP A 35 22.61 -11.76 12.43
N GLU A 36 23.07 -11.86 13.67
CA GLU A 36 23.70 -13.07 14.21
C GLU A 36 22.73 -14.27 14.31
N GLN A 37 21.42 -14.02 14.22
CA GLN A 37 20.36 -15.03 14.35
C GLN A 37 19.81 -15.49 12.99
N LEU A 38 20.17 -14.82 11.89
CA LEU A 38 19.61 -15.06 10.57
C LEU A 38 20.63 -15.72 9.65
N THR A 39 20.18 -16.74 8.92
CA THR A 39 20.90 -17.18 7.72
C THR A 39 20.80 -16.12 6.62
N PRO A 40 21.71 -16.11 5.61
CA PRO A 40 21.63 -15.15 4.51
C PRO A 40 20.26 -15.14 3.79
N LEU A 41 19.66 -16.31 3.59
CA LEU A 41 18.33 -16.43 2.97
C LEU A 41 17.22 -15.84 3.86
N GLN A 42 17.29 -16.06 5.18
CA GLN A 42 16.30 -15.48 6.10
C GLN A 42 16.46 -13.96 6.20
N ARG A 43 17.69 -13.45 6.12
CA ARG A 43 17.97 -12.01 6.06
C ARG A 43 17.38 -11.38 4.80
N GLU A 44 17.57 -12.01 3.64
CA GLU A 44 16.98 -11.57 2.36
C GLU A 44 15.44 -11.51 2.44
N HIS A 45 14.79 -12.59 2.88
CA HIS A 45 13.33 -12.60 3.04
C HIS A 45 12.80 -11.56 4.04
N LEU A 46 13.55 -11.33 5.13
CA LEU A 46 13.17 -10.30 6.09
C LEU A 46 13.33 -8.90 5.51
N GLN A 47 14.37 -8.66 4.71
CA GLN A 47 14.58 -7.40 4.00
C GLN A 47 13.43 -7.12 3.02
N ASP A 48 13.02 -8.12 2.23
CA ASP A 48 11.90 -8.00 1.28
C ASP A 48 10.58 -7.59 1.96
N THR A 49 10.39 -7.98 3.22
CA THR A 49 9.19 -7.64 4.00
C THR A 49 9.08 -6.14 4.29
N PHE A 50 10.19 -5.41 4.27
CA PHE A 50 10.22 -3.97 4.56
C PHE A 50 10.17 -3.09 3.30
N ILE A 51 10.23 -3.67 2.10
CA ILE A 51 10.28 -2.93 0.86
C ILE A 51 8.87 -2.68 0.31
N ALA A 52 8.60 -1.43 -0.05
CA ALA A 52 7.52 -1.07 -0.95
C ALA A 52 7.97 -1.32 -2.40
N SER A 53 7.31 -2.24 -3.11
CA SER A 53 7.64 -2.62 -4.48
C SER A 53 6.54 -2.19 -5.44
N ALA A 54 6.91 -1.47 -6.51
CA ALA A 54 5.97 -1.05 -7.54
C ALA A 54 5.20 -2.24 -8.14
N ASP A 55 5.85 -3.38 -8.30
CA ASP A 55 5.23 -4.60 -8.82
C ASP A 55 4.13 -5.12 -7.89
N TYR A 56 4.31 -5.01 -6.58
CA TYR A 56 3.30 -5.44 -5.61
C TYR A 56 2.06 -4.57 -5.66
N LEU A 57 2.24 -3.24 -5.69
CA LEU A 57 1.10 -2.32 -5.80
C LEU A 57 0.41 -2.46 -7.16
N ASN A 58 1.16 -2.56 -8.26
CA ASN A 58 0.59 -2.76 -9.59
C ASN A 58 -0.21 -4.05 -9.68
N ALA A 59 0.33 -5.18 -9.18
CA ALA A 59 -0.39 -6.45 -9.16
C ALA A 59 -1.70 -6.35 -8.36
N ALA A 60 -1.72 -5.63 -7.24
CA ALA A 60 -2.93 -5.41 -6.47
C ALA A 60 -3.97 -4.55 -7.23
N LEU A 61 -3.53 -3.46 -7.86
CA LEU A 61 -4.39 -2.60 -8.67
C LEU A 61 -4.97 -3.33 -9.88
N GLU A 62 -4.17 -4.15 -10.56
CA GLU A 62 -4.60 -4.99 -11.68
C GLU A 62 -5.58 -6.06 -11.24
N ALA A 63 -5.33 -6.72 -10.11
CA ALA A 63 -6.23 -7.73 -9.56
C ALA A 63 -7.60 -7.12 -9.22
N ILE A 64 -7.63 -5.94 -8.62
CA ILE A 64 -8.88 -5.22 -8.33
C ILE A 64 -9.58 -4.82 -9.63
N GLY A 65 -8.87 -4.21 -10.58
CA GLY A 65 -9.45 -3.80 -11.87
C GLY A 65 -9.96 -4.97 -12.72
N SER A 66 -9.45 -6.18 -12.49
CA SER A 66 -9.93 -7.40 -13.15
C SER A 66 -11.14 -8.03 -12.45
N ALA A 67 -11.26 -7.84 -11.14
CA ALA A 67 -12.30 -8.47 -10.33
C ALA A 67 -13.56 -7.61 -10.20
N TYR A 68 -13.45 -6.28 -10.29
CA TYR A 68 -14.56 -5.35 -10.06
C TYR A 68 -14.76 -4.43 -11.27
N PRO A 69 -16.02 -4.12 -11.65
CA PRO A 69 -16.31 -3.22 -12.77
C PRO A 69 -15.86 -1.77 -12.53
N SER A 70 -15.80 -1.34 -11.27
CA SER A 70 -15.38 -0.01 -10.87
C SER A 70 -14.72 -0.01 -9.48
N TRP A 71 -14.07 1.09 -9.14
CA TRP A 71 -13.53 1.31 -7.80
C TRP A 71 -14.64 1.43 -6.76
N GLU A 72 -15.75 2.05 -7.12
CA GLU A 72 -16.95 2.15 -6.29
C GLU A 72 -17.49 0.76 -5.92
N ASP A 73 -17.56 -0.16 -6.88
CA ASP A 73 -17.97 -1.55 -6.64
C ASP A 73 -17.02 -2.25 -5.66
N TYR A 74 -15.71 -2.10 -5.85
CA TYR A 74 -14.71 -2.64 -4.93
C TYR A 74 -14.86 -2.07 -3.51
N PHE A 75 -15.02 -0.75 -3.37
CA PHE A 75 -15.17 -0.10 -2.07
C PHE A 75 -16.44 -0.53 -1.33
N GLU A 76 -17.54 -0.68 -2.06
CA GLU A 76 -18.80 -1.10 -1.44
C GLU A 76 -18.78 -2.59 -1.07
N GLN A 77 -18.32 -3.47 -1.98
CA GLN A 77 -18.37 -4.91 -1.77
C GLN A 77 -17.33 -5.42 -0.77
N GLU A 78 -16.09 -4.94 -0.86
CA GLU A 78 -14.98 -5.46 -0.01
C GLU A 78 -14.82 -4.67 1.28
N LEU A 79 -15.15 -3.38 1.28
CA LEU A 79 -14.91 -2.49 2.43
C LEU A 79 -16.21 -1.98 3.07
N GLY A 80 -17.38 -2.28 2.49
CA GLY A 80 -18.67 -1.80 3.00
C GLY A 80 -18.82 -0.27 2.94
N ILE A 81 -18.05 0.40 2.07
CA ILE A 81 -18.06 1.85 1.88
C ILE A 81 -19.09 2.17 0.80
N THR A 82 -20.32 2.42 1.23
CA THR A 82 -21.41 2.88 0.37
C THR A 82 -21.14 4.29 -0.15
N ALA A 83 -21.89 4.72 -1.18
CA ALA A 83 -21.83 6.09 -1.70
C ALA A 83 -21.96 7.17 -0.59
N GLU A 84 -22.92 7.02 0.33
CA GLU A 84 -23.12 7.95 1.46
C GLU A 84 -21.88 8.00 2.38
N LYS A 85 -21.27 6.85 2.70
CA LYS A 85 -20.04 6.81 3.51
C LYS A 85 -18.88 7.45 2.76
N ARG A 86 -18.79 7.24 1.45
CA ARG A 86 -17.75 7.83 0.61
C ARG A 86 -17.86 9.36 0.60
N GLU A 87 -19.05 9.92 0.40
CA GLU A 87 -19.27 11.38 0.43
C GLU A 87 -18.77 11.98 1.75
N ARG A 88 -19.12 11.37 2.88
CA ARG A 88 -18.67 11.80 4.21
C ARG A 88 -17.14 11.72 4.39
N ILE A 89 -16.50 10.71 3.81
CA ILE A 89 -15.04 10.60 3.83
C ILE A 89 -14.42 11.71 2.97
N LEU A 90 -14.98 11.99 1.79
CA LEU A 90 -14.48 13.06 0.92
C LEU A 90 -14.58 14.44 1.61
N GLU A 91 -15.71 14.74 2.24
CA GLU A 91 -15.89 15.97 3.03
C GLU A 91 -14.82 16.11 4.13
N LEU A 92 -14.52 15.05 4.87
CA LEU A 92 -13.55 15.11 5.97
C LEU A 92 -12.09 15.36 5.54
N TYR A 93 -11.72 14.97 4.32
CA TYR A 93 -10.32 14.96 3.88
C TYR A 93 -10.02 15.96 2.75
N LEU A 94 -11.03 16.54 2.11
CA LEU A 94 -10.87 17.49 0.98
C LEU A 94 -11.38 18.92 1.29
N GLU A 95 -11.83 19.17 2.52
CA GLU A 95 -12.04 20.53 3.07
C GLU A 95 -10.72 21.20 3.49
#